data_AF-A0A523W0B5-F1
#
_entry.id   AF-A0A523W0B5-F1
#
_cell.length_a   1.000
_cell.length_b   1.000
_cell.length_c   1.000
_cell.angle_alpha   90.00
_cell.angle_beta   90.00
_cell.angle_gamma   90.00
#
_symmetry.space_group_name_H-M   'P 1'
#
loop_
_entity.id
_entity.type
_entity.pdbx_description
1 polymer ?
#
loop_
_entity_poly.entity_id
_entity_poly.type
_entity_poly.pdbx_seq_one_letter_code
_entity_poly.pdbx_strand_id
1 'polypeptide(L)'
;MLKITLSLWDTGGQERFDFFKTDFFGGIAAVGLVFDLSRPDTFDEIDDYFNELREQSGNIPIFLVGNKTDLKESIGETIPRKKIIQKVNQYYLFEYLETSALENKNVERLFYRLAITALLDLKPRLGEIVDSNHFRFKILLAGAAAVGKSSLIRTFTKKSFEQNYKLTVGLDFMIQDLEIPEENVPKETLELIKKSVKSYKKIVKKYRKKEEISEILETLKEIQEH
;
A
#
# COMPACT_ATOMS: atom_id res chain seq x y z
N MET A 1 0.37 -12.61 -16.75
CA MET A 1 0.44 -12.56 -15.26
C MET A 1 1.12 -11.28 -14.86
N LEU A 2 0.50 -10.56 -13.93
CA LEU A 2 1.05 -9.33 -13.34
C LEU A 2 1.80 -9.70 -12.07
N LYS A 3 3.05 -9.22 -11.97
CA LYS A 3 3.85 -9.30 -10.76
C LYS A 3 3.70 -8.01 -9.97
N ILE A 4 3.43 -8.11 -8.68
CA ILE A 4 3.32 -6.96 -7.79
C ILE A 4 4.21 -7.18 -6.58
N THR A 5 5.18 -6.30 -6.37
CA THR A 5 5.95 -6.24 -5.13
C THR A 5 5.29 -5.24 -4.20
N LEU A 6 4.78 -5.70 -3.07
CA LEU A 6 4.26 -4.86 -2.00
C LEU A 6 5.37 -4.56 -1.00
N SER A 7 5.60 -3.29 -0.72
CA SER A 7 6.31 -2.84 0.47
C SER A 7 5.27 -2.54 1.53
N LEU A 8 5.18 -3.37 2.56
CA LEU A 8 4.20 -3.33 3.64
C LEU A 8 4.80 -2.59 4.83
N TRP A 9 4.24 -1.45 5.19
CA TRP A 9 4.78 -0.60 6.26
C TRP A 9 3.95 -0.81 7.54
N ASP A 10 4.61 -1.25 8.61
CA ASP A 10 4.03 -1.38 9.94
C ASP A 10 4.42 -0.16 10.79
N THR A 11 3.43 0.60 11.26
CA THR A 11 3.70 1.85 11.98
C THR A 11 4.04 1.68 13.46
N GLY A 12 4.18 0.45 13.95
CA GLY A 12 4.38 0.21 15.38
C GLY A 12 3.19 0.69 16.24
N GLY A 13 3.17 0.31 17.52
CA GLY A 13 2.12 0.68 18.48
C GLY A 13 2.33 2.04 19.15
N GLN A 14 3.48 2.68 18.92
CA GLN A 14 3.77 4.08 19.20
C GLN A 14 4.47 4.54 17.93
N GLU A 15 4.03 5.59 17.23
CA GLU A 15 4.40 6.97 17.54
C GLU A 15 3.50 7.92 16.74
N ARG A 16 2.68 8.71 17.43
CA ARG A 16 2.02 9.91 16.88
C ARG A 16 3.02 11.04 16.53
N PHE A 17 4.35 10.83 16.69
CA PHE A 17 5.31 11.94 16.75
C PHE A 17 6.52 11.88 15.81
N ASP A 18 6.99 10.72 15.34
CA ASP A 18 8.17 10.66 14.44
C ASP A 18 7.91 9.99 13.06
N PHE A 19 6.72 9.43 12.84
CA PHE A 19 6.32 8.88 11.52
C PHE A 19 6.22 9.97 10.42
N PHE A 20 6.14 11.24 10.83
CA PHE A 20 5.65 12.34 9.99
C PHE A 20 6.70 13.38 9.57
N LYS A 21 7.99 13.12 9.82
CA LYS A 21 9.06 14.11 9.56
C LYS A 21 9.87 13.92 8.28
N THR A 22 9.50 13.03 7.37
CA THR A 22 10.34 12.74 6.20
C THR A 22 9.54 12.22 5.00
N ASP A 23 10.16 12.20 3.81
CA ASP A 23 9.67 11.77 2.48
C ASP A 23 8.99 10.38 2.37
N PHE A 24 8.63 9.75 3.50
CA PHE A 24 8.11 8.38 3.64
C PHE A 24 6.71 8.18 3.05
N PHE A 25 5.80 9.17 3.16
CA PHE A 25 4.46 9.12 2.55
C PHE A 25 4.49 9.28 1.02
N GLY A 26 5.63 9.71 0.46
CA GLY A 26 5.84 9.75 -0.98
C GLY A 26 5.66 8.36 -1.59
N GLY A 27 4.60 8.20 -2.37
CA GLY A 27 4.35 6.97 -3.13
C GLY A 27 3.56 5.88 -2.39
N ILE A 28 2.81 6.20 -1.33
CA ILE A 28 1.77 5.27 -0.83
C ILE A 28 0.69 5.12 -1.90
N ALA A 29 0.38 3.86 -2.23
CA ALA A 29 -0.57 3.52 -3.28
C ALA A 29 -1.95 3.12 -2.71
N ALA A 30 -2.00 2.57 -1.49
CA ALA A 30 -3.24 2.31 -0.77
C ALA A 30 -2.98 2.15 0.74
N VAL A 31 -4.01 2.39 1.57
CA VAL A 31 -3.95 2.26 3.03
C VAL A 31 -5.02 1.33 3.55
N GLY A 32 -4.69 0.51 4.55
CA GLY A 32 -5.66 -0.13 5.43
C GLY A 32 -5.73 0.59 6.79
N LEU A 33 -6.86 1.23 7.08
CA LEU A 33 -7.20 1.77 8.40
C LEU A 33 -7.77 0.66 9.28
N VAL A 34 -6.97 0.18 10.22
CA VAL A 34 -7.26 -1.00 11.04
C VAL A 34 -7.79 -0.59 12.41
N PHE A 35 -8.92 -1.15 12.80
CA PHE A 35 -9.44 -1.11 14.16
C PHE A 35 -9.71 -2.53 14.67
N ASP A 36 -9.90 -2.68 15.97
CA ASP A 36 -10.20 -3.94 16.63
C ASP A 36 -11.71 -4.05 16.88
N LEU A 37 -12.35 -5.07 16.33
CA LEU A 37 -13.81 -5.31 16.44
C LEU A 37 -14.28 -5.56 17.88
N SER A 38 -13.38 -5.84 18.81
CA SER A 38 -13.67 -6.01 20.23
C SER A 38 -13.48 -4.74 21.07
N ARG A 39 -12.94 -3.66 20.46
CA ARG A 39 -12.50 -2.45 21.15
C ARG A 39 -13.06 -1.19 20.49
N PRO A 40 -14.25 -0.71 20.92
CA PRO A 40 -14.91 0.47 20.35
C PRO A 40 -14.05 1.74 20.33
N ASP A 41 -13.20 1.94 21.34
CA ASP A 41 -12.23 3.04 21.43
C ASP A 41 -11.33 3.12 20.18
N THR A 42 -10.88 1.97 19.67
CA THR A 42 -10.02 1.93 18.48
C THR A 42 -10.74 2.29 17.19
N PHE A 43 -12.07 2.16 17.16
CA PHE A 43 -12.91 2.58 16.03
C PHE A 43 -13.20 4.09 16.07
N ASP A 44 -13.31 4.66 17.28
CA ASP A 44 -13.47 6.10 17.46
C ASP A 44 -12.20 6.84 16.99
N GLU A 45 -11.00 6.30 17.28
CA GLU A 45 -9.71 6.85 16.81
C GLU A 45 -9.52 6.87 15.28
N ILE A 46 -10.34 6.15 14.50
CA ILE A 46 -10.23 6.13 13.02
C ILE A 46 -10.34 7.53 12.41
N ASP A 47 -11.08 8.44 13.05
CA ASP A 47 -11.28 9.80 12.57
C ASP A 47 -9.95 10.57 12.53
N ASP A 48 -9.16 10.48 13.60
CA ASP A 48 -7.85 11.14 13.72
C ASP A 48 -6.88 10.60 12.67
N TYR A 49 -6.77 9.28 12.57
CA TYR A 49 -5.90 8.63 11.57
C TYR A 49 -6.31 8.98 10.13
N PHE A 50 -7.61 9.03 9.84
CA PHE A 50 -8.09 9.40 8.50
C PHE A 50 -7.71 10.83 8.15
N ASN A 51 -7.96 11.79 9.05
CA ASN A 51 -7.69 13.20 8.81
C ASN A 51 -6.19 13.43 8.54
N GLU A 52 -5.33 12.83 9.35
CA GLU A 52 -3.88 12.90 9.19
C GLU A 52 -3.40 12.30 7.85
N LEU A 53 -3.89 11.11 7.49
CA LEU A 53 -3.54 10.48 6.21
C LEU A 53 -3.99 11.32 5.01
N ARG A 54 -5.17 11.93 5.09
CA ARG A 54 -5.71 12.77 4.00
C ARG A 54 -4.93 14.05 3.83
N GLU A 55 -4.52 14.69 4.93
CA GLU A 55 -3.70 15.90 4.90
C GLU A 55 -2.36 15.67 4.20
N GLN A 56 -1.73 14.51 4.45
CA GLN A 56 -0.39 14.23 3.93
C GLN A 56 -0.34 13.53 2.58
N SER A 57 -1.26 12.59 2.34
CA SER A 57 -1.23 11.74 1.15
C SER A 57 -2.27 12.12 0.09
N GLY A 58 -3.16 13.07 0.40
CA GLY A 58 -4.25 13.48 -0.48
C GLY A 58 -5.23 12.34 -0.74
N ASN A 59 -5.68 12.21 -2.00
CA ASN A 59 -6.73 11.28 -2.39
C ASN A 59 -6.21 9.88 -2.74
N ILE A 60 -5.58 9.20 -1.78
CA ILE A 60 -5.22 7.78 -1.89
C ILE A 60 -6.39 6.86 -1.53
N PRO A 61 -6.51 5.66 -2.14
CA PRO A 61 -7.50 4.67 -1.73
C PRO A 61 -7.27 4.22 -0.27
N ILE A 62 -8.33 4.28 0.54
CA ILE A 62 -8.29 3.87 1.96
C ILE A 62 -9.35 2.80 2.21
N PHE A 63 -8.92 1.67 2.76
CA PHE A 63 -9.77 0.57 3.21
C PHE A 63 -10.01 0.70 4.70
N LEU A 64 -11.22 0.45 5.17
CA LEU A 64 -11.49 0.25 6.58
C LEU A 64 -11.39 -1.25 6.91
N VAL A 65 -10.66 -1.60 7.95
CA VAL A 65 -10.35 -2.98 8.29
C VAL A 65 -10.73 -3.26 9.75
N GLY A 66 -11.82 -4.01 9.94
CA GLY A 66 -12.22 -4.51 11.25
C GLY A 66 -11.49 -5.80 11.57
N ASN A 67 -10.44 -5.75 12.37
CA ASN A 67 -9.65 -6.92 12.71
C ASN A 67 -10.15 -7.61 13.99
N LYS A 68 -9.66 -8.83 14.23
CA LYS A 68 -9.98 -9.69 15.37
C LYS A 68 -11.44 -10.17 15.38
N THR A 69 -11.92 -10.64 14.23
CA THR A 69 -13.24 -11.28 14.16
C THR A 69 -13.40 -12.46 15.11
N ASP A 70 -12.30 -13.18 15.41
CA ASP A 70 -12.25 -14.25 16.41
C ASP A 70 -12.72 -13.78 17.80
N LEU A 71 -12.36 -12.56 18.22
CA LEU A 71 -12.84 -11.98 19.46
C LEU A 71 -14.31 -11.56 19.36
N LYS A 72 -14.73 -10.96 18.24
CA LYS A 72 -16.15 -10.62 18.00
C LYS A 72 -17.06 -11.87 18.07
N GLU A 73 -16.59 -13.00 17.57
CA GLU A 73 -17.32 -14.27 17.63
C GLU A 73 -17.46 -14.81 19.06
N SER A 74 -16.48 -14.56 19.93
CA SER A 74 -16.50 -15.01 21.33
C SER A 74 -17.23 -14.06 22.29
N ILE A 75 -17.09 -12.74 22.12
CA ILE A 75 -17.66 -11.75 23.04
C ILE A 75 -18.92 -11.05 22.50
N GLY A 76 -19.25 -11.26 21.22
CA GLY A 76 -20.37 -10.62 20.55
C GLY A 76 -20.01 -9.31 19.83
N GLU A 77 -21.00 -8.72 19.17
CA GLU A 77 -20.85 -7.46 18.42
C GLU A 77 -20.73 -6.26 19.39
N THR A 78 -19.53 -5.71 19.53
CA THR A 78 -19.29 -4.51 20.37
C THR A 78 -19.47 -3.20 19.60
N ILE A 79 -19.30 -3.24 18.27
CA ILE A 79 -19.45 -2.09 17.36
C ILE A 79 -20.54 -2.45 16.35
N PRO A 80 -21.73 -1.79 16.39
CA PRO A 80 -22.80 -2.09 15.46
C PRO A 80 -22.37 -1.88 14.00
N ARG A 81 -22.62 -2.87 13.13
CA ARG A 81 -22.33 -2.77 11.68
C ARG A 81 -22.84 -1.48 11.04
N LYS A 82 -23.99 -0.95 11.49
CA LYS A 82 -24.54 0.33 11.01
C LYS A 82 -23.57 1.51 11.22
N LYS A 83 -22.88 1.59 12.36
CA LYS A 83 -21.89 2.63 12.64
C LYS A 83 -20.68 2.53 11.71
N ILE A 84 -20.23 1.30 11.43
CA ILE A 84 -19.12 1.04 10.52
C ILE A 84 -19.47 1.53 9.11
N ILE A 85 -20.64 1.15 8.60
CA ILE A 85 -21.10 1.59 7.27
C ILE A 85 -21.29 3.11 7.20
N GLN A 86 -21.79 3.73 8.28
CA GLN A 86 -21.86 5.19 8.36
C GLN A 86 -20.49 5.83 8.21
N LYS A 87 -19.45 5.32 8.90
CA LYS A 87 -18.09 5.84 8.81
C LYS A 87 -17.47 5.63 7.41
N VAL A 88 -17.71 4.47 6.79
CA VAL A 88 -17.30 4.20 5.39
C VAL A 88 -17.87 5.23 4.44
N ASN A 89 -19.17 5.52 4.55
CA ASN A 89 -19.86 6.48 3.69
C ASN A 89 -19.42 7.93 3.97
N GLN A 90 -19.27 8.29 5.25
CA GLN A 90 -18.86 9.62 5.69
C GLN A 90 -17.52 10.04 5.07
N TYR A 91 -16.55 9.12 5.01
CA TYR A 91 -15.20 9.39 4.53
C TYR A 91 -14.93 8.87 3.11
N TYR A 92 -15.96 8.37 2.43
CA TYR A 92 -15.85 7.75 1.10
C TYR A 92 -14.72 6.71 1.05
N LEU A 93 -14.65 5.86 2.08
CA LEU A 93 -13.65 4.79 2.15
C LEU A 93 -13.92 3.78 1.04
N PHE A 94 -12.84 3.29 0.43
CA PHE A 94 -12.91 2.48 -0.78
C PHE A 94 -13.64 1.15 -0.54
N GLU A 95 -13.36 0.50 0.58
CA GLU A 95 -13.99 -0.76 0.96
C GLU A 95 -13.88 -0.97 2.48
N TYR A 96 -14.81 -1.74 3.05
CA TYR A 96 -14.71 -2.29 4.40
C TYR A 96 -14.53 -3.80 4.37
N LEU A 97 -13.55 -4.31 5.12
CA LEU A 97 -13.28 -5.74 5.27
C LEU A 97 -13.11 -6.13 6.74
N GLU A 98 -13.67 -7.29 7.12
CA GLU A 98 -13.46 -7.90 8.43
C GLU A 98 -12.38 -8.99 8.32
N THR A 99 -11.41 -9.00 9.24
CA THR A 99 -10.27 -9.93 9.23
C THR A 99 -10.02 -10.56 10.59
N SER A 100 -9.38 -11.73 10.60
CA SER A 100 -8.66 -12.24 11.78
C SER A 100 -7.24 -12.58 11.38
N ALA A 101 -6.28 -11.82 11.92
CA ALA A 101 -4.87 -12.16 11.80
C ALA A 101 -4.53 -13.49 12.50
N LEU A 102 -5.26 -13.83 13.57
CA LEU A 102 -5.07 -15.05 14.36
C LEU A 102 -5.51 -16.29 13.57
N GLU A 103 -6.69 -16.24 12.98
CA GLU A 103 -7.27 -17.36 12.22
C GLU A 103 -6.91 -17.32 10.72
N ASN A 104 -6.11 -16.34 10.30
CA ASN A 104 -5.81 -16.06 8.89
C ASN A 104 -7.09 -15.86 8.03
N LYS A 105 -8.16 -15.33 8.62
CA LYS A 105 -9.44 -15.07 7.95
C LYS A 105 -9.36 -13.75 7.19
N ASN A 106 -9.62 -13.79 5.89
CA ASN A 106 -9.61 -12.64 4.96
C ASN A 106 -8.29 -11.85 4.87
N VAL A 107 -7.19 -12.30 5.49
CA VAL A 107 -5.90 -11.59 5.47
C VAL A 107 -5.35 -11.49 4.06
N GLU A 108 -5.27 -12.62 3.35
CA GLU A 108 -4.83 -12.66 1.95
C GLU A 108 -5.74 -11.80 1.07
N ARG A 109 -7.06 -11.93 1.23
CA ARG A 109 -8.04 -11.11 0.51
C ARG A 109 -7.80 -9.61 0.71
N LEU A 110 -7.52 -9.16 1.93
CA LEU A 110 -7.23 -7.76 2.21
C LEU A 110 -6.05 -7.25 1.37
N PHE A 111 -4.90 -7.93 1.41
CA PHE A 111 -3.71 -7.47 0.69
C PHE A 111 -3.84 -7.60 -0.82
N TYR A 112 -4.53 -8.63 -1.34
CA TYR A 112 -4.86 -8.72 -2.77
C TYR A 112 -5.76 -7.58 -3.23
N ARG A 113 -6.77 -7.19 -2.42
CA ARG A 113 -7.66 -6.07 -2.74
C ARG A 113 -6.91 -4.74 -2.70
N LEU A 114 -6.02 -4.54 -1.72
CA LEU A 114 -5.14 -3.37 -1.66
C LEU A 114 -4.21 -3.29 -2.89
N ALA A 115 -3.61 -4.40 -3.29
CA ALA A 115 -2.73 -4.48 -4.46
C ALA A 115 -3.47 -4.19 -5.78
N ILE A 116 -4.64 -4.80 -5.98
CA ILE A 116 -5.46 -4.54 -7.17
C ILE A 116 -5.95 -3.10 -7.18
N THR A 117 -6.28 -2.52 -6.02
CA THR A 117 -6.72 -1.13 -5.95
C THR A 117 -5.59 -0.14 -6.24
N ALA A 118 -4.37 -0.44 -5.80
CA ALA A 118 -3.18 0.30 -6.19
C ALA A 118 -2.95 0.27 -7.72
N LEU A 119 -3.35 -0.81 -8.41
CA LEU A 119 -3.37 -0.84 -9.87
C LEU A 119 -4.47 0.01 -10.50
N LEU A 120 -5.57 0.33 -9.81
CA LEU A 120 -6.66 1.16 -10.35
C LEU A 120 -6.27 2.63 -10.43
N ASP A 121 -5.54 3.13 -9.43
CA ASP A 121 -5.07 4.51 -9.37
C ASP A 121 -3.71 4.70 -10.06
N LEU A 122 -3.38 3.87 -11.05
CA LEU A 122 -2.14 3.92 -11.83
C LEU A 122 -2.08 5.17 -12.73
N LYS A 123 -1.97 6.35 -12.12
CA LYS A 123 -1.22 7.48 -12.68
C LYS A 123 0.24 7.17 -12.38
N PRO A 124 1.01 6.58 -13.31
CA PRO A 124 2.31 6.00 -13.00
C PRO A 124 3.22 7.04 -12.38
N ARG A 125 3.53 6.89 -11.09
CA ARG A 125 4.57 7.67 -10.42
C ARG A 125 5.91 7.03 -10.78
N LEU A 126 6.94 7.86 -10.97
CA LEU A 126 8.29 7.35 -11.28
C LEU A 126 8.73 6.38 -10.16
N GLY A 127 9.15 5.17 -10.49
CA GLY A 127 9.63 4.16 -9.54
C GLY A 127 8.64 3.04 -9.16
N GLU A 128 7.37 3.15 -9.53
CA GLU A 128 6.36 2.08 -9.29
C GLU A 128 6.32 1.04 -10.42
N ILE A 129 6.84 1.35 -11.60
CA ILE A 129 6.97 0.41 -12.72
C ILE A 129 8.38 -0.16 -12.72
N VAL A 130 8.51 -1.44 -12.37
CA VAL A 130 9.81 -2.16 -12.39
C VAL A 130 10.11 -2.60 -13.83
N ASP A 131 9.14 -3.22 -14.49
CA ASP A 131 9.19 -3.56 -15.92
C ASP A 131 7.77 -3.54 -16.55
N SER A 132 7.58 -4.17 -17.72
CA SER A 132 6.29 -4.15 -18.42
C SER A 132 5.13 -4.84 -17.72
N ASN A 133 5.39 -5.79 -16.83
CA ASN A 133 4.37 -6.56 -16.12
C ASN A 133 4.65 -6.67 -14.62
N HIS A 134 5.70 -6.00 -14.13
CA HIS A 134 6.08 -5.93 -12.72
C HIS A 134 5.92 -4.52 -12.15
N PHE A 135 5.09 -4.39 -11.12
CA PHE A 135 4.81 -3.16 -10.41
C PHE A 135 5.27 -3.26 -8.95
N ARG A 136 5.62 -2.12 -8.35
CA ARG A 136 5.95 -2.02 -6.94
C ARG A 136 5.07 -0.97 -6.27
N PHE A 137 4.40 -1.35 -5.19
CA PHE A 137 3.53 -0.47 -4.44
C PHE A 137 3.90 -0.43 -2.97
N LYS A 138 3.80 0.75 -2.36
CA LYS A 138 3.86 0.90 -0.91
C LYS A 138 2.43 0.83 -0.35
N ILE A 139 2.20 -0.09 0.58
CA ILE A 139 0.94 -0.27 1.30
C ILE A 139 1.20 0.03 2.78
N LEU A 140 0.36 0.88 3.35
CA LEU A 140 0.45 1.27 4.76
C LEU A 140 -0.73 0.67 5.54
N LEU A 141 -0.46 0.09 6.69
CA LEU A 141 -1.50 -0.18 7.68
C LEU A 141 -1.40 0.85 8.81
N ALA A 142 -2.48 1.58 9.06
CA ALA A 142 -2.57 2.60 10.10
C ALA A 142 -3.73 2.31 11.06
N GLY A 143 -3.70 2.89 12.25
CA GLY A 143 -4.69 2.66 13.31
C GLY A 143 -4.06 2.49 14.68
N ALA A 144 -4.90 2.38 15.71
CA ALA A 144 -4.49 2.39 17.11
C ALA A 144 -3.48 1.28 17.48
N ALA A 145 -2.87 1.42 18.66
CA ALA A 145 -1.97 0.42 19.20
C ALA A 145 -2.70 -0.93 19.42
N ALA A 146 -2.00 -2.03 19.15
CA ALA A 146 -2.49 -3.39 19.39
C ALA A 146 -3.77 -3.80 18.64
N VAL A 147 -4.19 -3.07 17.60
CA VAL A 147 -5.31 -3.49 16.71
C VAL A 147 -4.93 -4.66 15.79
N GLY A 148 -3.64 -4.98 15.69
CA GLY A 148 -3.14 -6.15 14.96
C GLY A 148 -2.53 -5.88 13.59
N LYS A 149 -2.06 -4.65 13.32
CA LYS A 149 -1.36 -4.26 12.07
C LYS A 149 -0.17 -5.17 11.76
N SER A 150 0.78 -5.28 12.71
CA SER A 150 1.93 -6.19 12.64
C SER A 150 1.52 -7.64 12.42
N SER A 151 0.46 -8.08 13.09
CA SER A 151 -0.05 -9.45 12.96
C SER A 151 -0.62 -9.71 11.57
N LEU A 152 -1.36 -8.77 10.98
CA LEU A 152 -1.86 -8.88 9.62
C LEU A 152 -0.72 -8.98 8.61
N ILE A 153 0.29 -8.11 8.71
CA ILE A 153 1.47 -8.13 7.83
C ILE A 153 2.22 -9.46 7.98
N ARG A 154 2.52 -9.88 9.21
CA ARG A 154 3.23 -11.14 9.48
C ARG A 154 2.44 -12.37 8.99
N THR A 155 1.13 -12.41 9.21
CA THR A 155 0.30 -13.54 8.76
C THR A 155 0.26 -13.62 7.25
N PHE A 156 0.24 -12.48 6.56
CA PHE A 156 0.29 -12.44 5.10
C PHE A 156 1.66 -12.88 4.55
N THR A 157 2.75 -12.40 5.13
CA THR A 157 4.12 -12.63 4.60
C THR A 157 4.69 -14.00 4.94
N LYS A 158 4.22 -14.66 6.01
CA LYS A 158 4.64 -16.02 6.40
C LYS A 158 4.43 -17.08 5.31
N LYS A 159 3.59 -16.83 4.30
CA LYS A 159 3.32 -17.77 3.20
C LYS A 159 4.39 -17.79 2.10
N SER A 160 5.22 -16.75 1.94
CA SER A 160 6.31 -16.74 0.96
C SER A 160 7.67 -16.75 1.66
N PHE A 161 8.46 -17.78 1.40
CA PHE A 161 9.73 -18.06 2.06
C PHE A 161 10.90 -17.15 1.61
N GLU A 162 10.66 -15.90 1.24
CA GLU A 162 11.72 -14.92 0.96
C GLU A 162 11.69 -13.77 1.98
N GLN A 163 12.27 -14.01 3.16
CA GLN A 163 12.53 -12.96 4.14
C GLN A 163 13.67 -12.04 3.66
N ASN A 164 13.37 -11.12 2.74
CA ASN A 164 14.24 -9.96 2.52
C ASN A 164 13.87 -8.85 3.51
N TYR A 165 14.20 -9.09 4.78
CA TYR A 165 14.11 -8.09 5.85
C TYR A 165 15.26 -7.10 5.68
N LYS A 166 14.99 -5.90 5.15
CA LYS A 166 15.97 -4.81 5.10
C LYS A 166 15.70 -3.82 6.22
N LEU A 167 16.38 -4.03 7.34
CA LEU A 167 16.51 -3.06 8.42
C LEU A 167 17.24 -1.81 7.92
N THR A 168 16.58 -0.66 7.96
CA THR A 168 17.28 0.62 8.16
C THR A 168 16.31 1.65 8.73
N VAL A 169 16.61 2.10 9.96
CA VAL A 169 16.05 3.26 10.67
C VAL A 169 14.53 3.21 10.95
N GLY A 170 14.18 2.69 12.13
CA GLY A 170 12.95 3.05 12.86
C GLY A 170 11.61 2.45 12.41
N LEU A 171 11.50 1.91 11.18
CA LEU A 171 10.27 1.35 10.64
C LEU A 171 10.45 -0.08 10.14
N ASP A 172 9.62 -1.00 10.65
CA ASP A 172 9.53 -2.37 10.14
C ASP A 172 8.72 -2.34 8.84
N PHE A 173 9.38 -2.60 7.71
CA PHE A 173 8.68 -2.90 6.47
C PHE A 173 9.00 -4.30 5.97
N MET A 174 7.98 -4.98 5.45
CA MET A 174 8.11 -6.29 4.84
C MET A 174 7.86 -6.20 3.34
N ILE A 175 8.62 -6.96 2.56
CA ILE A 175 8.42 -7.07 1.12
C ILE A 175 7.67 -8.37 0.83
N GLN A 176 6.59 -8.28 0.06
CA GLN A 176 5.83 -9.42 -0.40
C GLN A 176 5.65 -9.35 -1.90
N ASP A 177 6.09 -10.39 -2.62
CA ASP A 177 5.75 -10.55 -4.03
C ASP A 177 4.39 -11.27 -4.17
N LEU A 178 3.58 -10.75 -5.09
CA LEU A 178 2.30 -11.30 -5.50
C LEU A 178 2.30 -11.55 -6.99
N GLU A 179 1.68 -12.66 -7.37
CA GLU A 179 1.37 -12.98 -8.74
C GLU A 179 -0.14 -12.93 -8.93
N ILE A 180 -0.60 -11.99 -9.76
CA ILE A 180 -2.03 -11.77 -10.04
C ILE A 180 -2.30 -12.17 -11.50
N PRO A 181 -3.12 -13.20 -11.72
CA PRO A 181 -3.62 -13.53 -13.06
C PRO A 181 -4.41 -12.35 -13.64
N GLU A 182 -4.23 -12.07 -14.93
CA GLU A 182 -4.85 -10.89 -15.56
C GLU A 182 -6.38 -10.99 -15.58
N GLU A 183 -6.92 -12.21 -15.64
CA GLU A 183 -8.35 -12.49 -15.55
C GLU A 183 -8.98 -12.05 -14.21
N ASN A 184 -8.18 -11.93 -13.15
CA ASN A 184 -8.61 -11.48 -11.83
C ASN A 184 -8.56 -9.95 -11.69
N VAL A 185 -8.08 -9.25 -12.72
CA VAL A 185 -8.00 -7.80 -12.76
C VAL A 185 -9.10 -7.26 -13.67
N PRO A 186 -9.86 -6.22 -13.26
CA PRO A 186 -10.88 -5.64 -14.13
C PRO A 186 -10.30 -5.19 -15.47
N LYS A 187 -11.03 -5.44 -16.57
CA LYS A 187 -10.55 -5.17 -17.94
C LYS A 187 -10.13 -3.70 -18.13
N GLU A 188 -10.90 -2.78 -17.56
CA GLU A 188 -10.60 -1.34 -17.60
C GLU A 188 -9.25 -1.02 -16.94
N THR A 189 -8.94 -1.67 -15.82
CA THR A 189 -7.64 -1.57 -15.15
C THR A 189 -6.51 -2.07 -16.03
N LEU A 190 -6.69 -3.21 -16.71
CA LEU A 190 -5.68 -3.74 -17.64
C LEU A 190 -5.40 -2.77 -18.78
N GLU A 191 -6.42 -2.09 -19.30
CA GLU A 191 -6.23 -1.06 -20.32
C GLU A 191 -5.48 0.16 -19.80
N LEU A 192 -5.80 0.61 -18.59
CA LEU A 192 -5.08 1.70 -17.92
C LEU A 192 -3.61 1.34 -17.70
N ILE A 193 -3.33 0.14 -17.17
CA ILE A 193 -1.97 -0.38 -17.00
C ILE A 193 -1.21 -0.35 -18.33
N LYS A 194 -1.80 -0.87 -19.42
CA LYS A 194 -1.17 -0.88 -20.76
C LYS A 194 -0.85 0.54 -21.25
N LYS A 195 -1.76 1.50 -21.07
CA LYS A 195 -1.55 2.91 -21.42
C LYS A 195 -0.41 3.53 -20.59
N SER A 196 -0.40 3.29 -19.28
CA SER A 196 0.61 3.78 -18.34
C SER A 196 2.00 3.22 -18.65
N VAL A 197 2.13 1.92 -18.90
CA VAL A 197 3.40 1.27 -19.32
C VAL A 197 3.90 1.83 -20.65
N LYS A 198 3.01 2.06 -21.63
CA LYS A 198 3.39 2.66 -22.92
C LYS A 198 3.91 4.08 -22.74
N SER A 199 3.26 4.88 -21.89
CA SER A 199 3.70 6.24 -21.57
C SER A 199 5.07 6.23 -20.88
N TYR A 200 5.24 5.37 -19.87
CA TYR A 200 6.51 5.19 -19.15
C TYR A 200 7.66 4.80 -20.08
N LYS A 201 7.46 3.80 -20.98
CA LYS A 201 8.48 3.42 -21.97
C LYS A 201 8.92 4.58 -22.86
N LYS A 202 8.01 5.49 -23.24
CA LYS A 202 8.35 6.70 -24.00
C LYS A 202 9.20 7.67 -23.17
N ILE A 203 8.84 7.87 -21.90
CA ILE A 203 9.56 8.73 -20.96
C ILE A 203 10.98 8.19 -20.74
N VAL A 204 11.14 6.92 -20.37
CA VAL A 204 12.45 6.28 -20.14
C VAL A 204 13.32 6.36 -21.40
N LYS A 205 12.77 6.08 -22.59
CA LYS A 205 13.51 6.20 -23.85
C LYS A 205 13.98 7.64 -24.12
N LYS A 206 13.19 8.64 -23.74
CA LYS A 206 13.56 10.06 -23.86
C LYS A 206 14.70 10.43 -22.91
N TYR A 207 14.67 9.93 -21.67
CA TYR A 207 15.72 10.19 -20.67
C TYR A 207 17.03 9.48 -21.02
N ARG A 208 17.01 8.19 -21.39
CA ARG A 208 18.22 7.48 -21.83
C ARG A 208 18.92 8.16 -23.01
N LYS A 209 18.15 8.60 -24.01
CA LYS A 209 18.69 9.39 -25.12
C LYS A 209 19.33 10.70 -24.66
N LYS A 210 18.78 11.34 -23.62
CA LYS A 210 19.31 12.59 -23.07
C LYS A 210 20.61 12.37 -22.30
N GLU A 211 20.72 11.27 -21.56
CA GLU A 211 21.94 10.83 -20.87
C GLU A 211 23.03 10.47 -21.88
N GLU A 212 22.73 9.63 -22.88
CA GLU A 212 23.65 9.28 -23.97
C GLU A 212 24.15 10.54 -24.72
N ILE A 213 23.26 11.50 -25.00
CA ILE A 213 23.65 12.78 -25.61
C ILE A 213 24.54 13.61 -24.66
N SER A 214 24.26 13.60 -23.35
CA SER A 214 25.07 14.32 -22.36
C SER A 214 26.48 13.76 -22.29
N GLU A 215 26.63 12.44 -22.22
CA GLU A 215 27.93 11.75 -22.22
C GLU A 215 28.71 12.04 -23.51
N ILE A 216 28.06 11.97 -24.68
CA ILE A 216 28.69 12.32 -25.96
C ILE A 216 29.18 13.78 -25.97
N LEU A 217 28.38 14.72 -25.47
CA LEU A 217 28.77 16.14 -25.42
C LEU A 217 29.92 16.40 -24.43
N GLU A 218 30.00 15.63 -23.35
CA GLU A 218 31.10 15.69 -22.38
C GLU A 218 32.40 15.16 -22.99
N THR A 219 32.35 14.00 -23.66
CA THR A 219 33.49 13.46 -24.42
C THR A 219 33.95 14.41 -25.55
N LEU A 220 33.02 15.07 -26.25
CA LEU A 220 33.37 16.03 -27.29
C LEU A 220 34.05 17.29 -26.74
N LYS A 221 33.73 17.72 -25.51
CA LYS A 221 34.44 18.83 -24.84
C LYS A 221 35.87 18.45 -24.46
N GLU A 222 36.04 17.25 -23.91
CA GLU A 222 37.38 16.72 -23.55
C GLU A 222 38.30 16.62 -24.78
N ILE A 223 37.75 16.24 -25.95
CA ILE A 223 38.50 16.18 -27.21
C ILE A 223 38.84 17.59 -27.75
N GLN A 224 38.05 18.61 -27.44
CA GLN A 224 38.30 19.99 -27.90
C GLN A 224 39.28 20.76 -27.01
N GLU A 225 39.51 20.30 -25.77
CA GLU A 225 40.47 20.88 -24.83
C GLU A 225 41.88 20.27 -24.92
N HIS A 226 42.08 19.29 -25.81
CA HIS A 226 43.36 18.64 -26.13
C HIS A 226 43.76 18.84 -27.60
#